data_AF-A0A3E0HBP7-F1
#
_entry.id   AF-A0A3E0HBP7-F1
#
_cell.length_a   1.000
_cell.length_b   1.000
_cell.length_c   1.000
_cell.angle_alpha   90.00
_cell.angle_beta   90.00
_cell.angle_gamma   90.00
#
_symmetry.space_group_name_H-M   'P 1'
#
loop_
_entity.id
_entity.type
_entity.pdbx_description
1 polymer ?
#
loop_
_entity_poly.entity_id
_entity_poly.type
_entity_poly.pdbx_seq_one_letter_code
_entity_poly.pdbx_strand_id
1 'polypeptide(L)'
;MSEPKMRWKTIRPTFVLPQLKKLSVRSRLALGVPALAVLGAAVAVVATVAVQGDPQLAANQTNVPTPNCTLIVPANPLSAKGLATPYQLTATDGGHCTETNADQSAFVQATILDPATGKLSVFDPLVVDKGSRPEVAPTPPALPAGAAVGIWFGFNGTNLTLRGDTGSCVNGDGNSIFGQYAYCNAQPFFAAANNAIARKKLVIPPLGTGKDGKPCMTTRDYGLVDQDQSDNVTTTYLQARDGRIAQDTPANEARLGAAKVRPKTKAKVVAKLNNGSDNLLLDAFVDPALGCTPYTATDLASGKQVTSLALDELQAAARQAAPIALVPTNDPMTMDGTRFSVNKTNLYRVGVDMPQINPRTETPQAYCRALFTTGLQRTKLDERFTKTGPSPDPGAASNLFTFLAQRLSGSFDNLGCGKLLHTGNPVHLTTNKAGVVVDAGL
;
A
#
# COMPACT_ATOMS: atom_id res chain seq x y z
N MET A 1 12.52 44.73 21.78
CA MET A 1 12.16 43.56 22.61
C MET A 1 11.98 42.39 21.66
N SER A 2 12.83 41.38 21.85
CA SER A 2 13.06 40.25 20.96
C SER A 2 12.17 39.06 21.32
N GLU A 3 11.28 38.65 20.41
CA GLU A 3 10.49 37.42 20.54
C GLU A 3 11.19 36.22 19.86
N PRO A 4 11.11 35.01 20.44
CA PRO A 4 11.86 33.86 19.98
C PRO A 4 11.14 33.11 18.84
N LYS A 5 11.92 32.68 17.84
CA LYS A 5 11.48 31.81 16.74
C LYS A 5 11.05 30.44 17.28
N MET A 6 9.77 30.09 17.11
CA MET A 6 9.28 28.72 17.31
C MET A 6 9.90 27.76 16.28
N ARG A 7 10.64 26.77 16.78
CA ARG A 7 11.14 25.62 16.02
C ARG A 7 10.01 24.60 15.85
N TRP A 8 9.62 24.33 14.62
CA TRP A 8 8.75 23.20 14.28
C TRP A 8 9.53 21.90 14.52
N LYS A 9 9.08 21.08 15.48
CA LYS A 9 9.52 19.70 15.65
C LYS A 9 8.75 18.84 14.66
N THR A 10 9.43 18.37 13.62
CA THR A 10 8.94 17.30 12.75
C THR A 10 8.83 16.01 13.58
N ILE A 11 7.60 15.53 13.79
CA ILE A 11 7.33 14.20 14.34
C ILE A 11 7.55 13.21 13.18
N ARG A 12 8.39 12.21 13.42
CA ARG A 12 8.82 11.22 12.43
C ARG A 12 7.78 10.10 12.31
N PRO A 13 7.53 9.55 11.12
CA PRO A 13 6.88 8.24 11.00
C PRO A 13 7.84 7.19 11.59
N THR A 14 7.30 6.33 12.46
CA THR A 14 8.09 5.30 13.13
C THR A 14 7.84 3.97 12.43
N PHE A 15 8.66 3.64 11.43
CA PHE A 15 8.91 2.24 11.11
C PHE A 15 9.70 1.65 12.28
N VAL A 16 9.01 0.92 13.17
CA VAL A 16 9.64 0.28 14.32
C VAL A 16 10.32 -1.00 13.87
N LEU A 17 11.59 -0.91 13.47
CA LEU A 17 12.53 -2.01 13.63
C LEU A 17 13.11 -1.94 15.05
N PRO A 18 13.16 -3.04 15.83
CA PRO A 18 13.66 -3.03 17.19
C PRO A 18 15.17 -2.72 17.20
N GLN A 19 15.53 -1.50 17.60
CA GLN A 19 16.93 -1.14 17.84
C GLN A 19 17.46 -1.87 19.09
N LEU A 20 18.22 -2.94 18.89
CA LEU A 20 19.10 -3.50 19.91
C LEU A 20 20.27 -2.54 20.17
N LYS A 21 20.10 -1.63 21.13
CA LYS A 21 21.23 -0.84 21.67
C LYS A 21 22.12 -1.76 22.51
N LYS A 22 23.35 -1.96 22.05
CA LYS A 22 24.45 -2.58 22.81
C LYS A 22 24.71 -1.74 24.08
N LEU A 23 24.42 -2.31 25.26
CA LEU A 23 24.82 -1.76 26.55
C LEU A 23 26.28 -2.19 26.84
N SER A 24 27.17 -1.21 26.98
CA SER A 24 28.53 -1.42 27.46
C SER A 24 28.53 -1.68 28.96
N VAL A 25 29.10 -2.82 29.36
CA VAL A 25 29.24 -3.27 30.75
C VAL A 25 30.40 -2.53 31.45
N ARG A 26 30.12 -1.90 32.60
CA ARG A 26 31.06 -1.77 33.72
C ARG A 26 30.31 -1.83 35.07
N SER A 27 30.35 -3.02 35.67
CA SER A 27 30.68 -3.36 37.09
C SER A 27 30.02 -2.54 38.22
N ARG A 28 29.32 -3.11 39.24
CA ARG A 28 29.87 -3.97 40.32
C ARG A 28 28.76 -4.43 41.32
N LEU A 29 28.87 -5.70 41.77
CA LEU A 29 28.42 -6.35 43.04
C LEU A 29 26.89 -6.36 43.39
N ALA A 30 26.25 -7.41 43.93
CA ALA A 30 26.53 -8.83 44.21
C ALA A 30 25.26 -9.52 44.77
N LEU A 31 25.21 -10.87 44.67
CA LEU A 31 24.33 -11.87 45.37
C LEU A 31 22.88 -12.02 44.82
N GLY A 32 22.32 -13.18 44.42
CA GLY A 32 22.78 -14.57 44.27
C GLY A 32 21.57 -15.52 44.03
N VAL A 33 21.62 -16.35 42.95
CA VAL A 33 21.06 -17.73 42.74
C VAL A 33 19.49 -17.93 42.67
N PRO A 34 18.91 -18.88 41.87
CA PRO A 34 19.12 -19.26 40.45
C PRO A 34 17.81 -19.32 39.59
N ALA A 35 18.01 -19.43 38.28
CA ALA A 35 17.17 -19.95 37.18
C ALA A 35 15.69 -20.34 37.41
N LEU A 36 14.79 -19.75 36.60
CA LEU A 36 13.81 -20.50 35.81
C LEU A 36 13.46 -19.69 34.54
N ALA A 37 13.75 -20.25 33.37
CA ALA A 37 13.35 -19.72 32.08
C ALA A 37 11.95 -20.24 31.72
N VAL A 38 10.98 -19.35 31.55
CA VAL A 38 9.69 -19.62 30.91
C VAL A 38 9.28 -18.41 30.07
N LEU A 39 9.06 -18.65 28.77
CA LEU A 39 8.35 -17.76 27.85
C LEU A 39 6.93 -17.48 28.37
N GLY A 40 6.46 -16.24 28.28
CA GLY A 40 5.02 -15.97 28.26
C GLY A 40 4.59 -14.63 28.85
N ALA A 41 3.83 -13.89 28.05
CA ALA A 41 2.92 -12.81 28.43
C ALA A 41 3.55 -11.59 29.14
N ALA A 42 3.66 -10.49 28.39
CA ALA A 42 3.48 -9.17 29.01
C ALA A 42 2.01 -9.05 29.45
N VAL A 43 1.70 -9.60 30.61
CA VAL A 43 0.52 -9.23 31.39
C VAL A 43 0.71 -7.76 31.75
N ALA A 44 -0.09 -6.89 31.13
CA ALA A 44 -0.25 -5.53 31.63
C ALA A 44 -0.79 -5.63 33.06
N VAL A 45 0.05 -5.34 34.05
CA VAL A 45 -0.42 -5.05 35.39
C VAL A 45 -1.16 -3.73 35.30
N VAL A 46 -2.46 -3.80 35.01
CA VAL A 46 -3.38 -2.70 35.21
C VAL A 46 -3.49 -2.54 36.72
N ALA A 47 -2.78 -1.56 37.28
CA ALA A 47 -3.14 -1.04 38.57
C ALA A 47 -4.54 -0.42 38.42
N THR A 48 -5.58 -1.16 38.78
CA THR A 48 -6.95 -0.64 38.92
C THR A 48 -6.98 0.29 40.11
N VAL A 49 -6.52 1.52 39.93
CA VAL A 49 -7.04 2.63 40.70
C VAL A 49 -8.40 2.92 40.08
N ALA A 50 -9.47 2.62 40.81
CA ALA A 50 -10.81 3.04 40.44
C ALA A 50 -10.88 4.56 40.53
N VAL A 51 -10.37 5.24 39.50
CA VAL A 51 -10.62 6.66 39.26
C VAL A 51 -12.02 6.72 38.67
N GLN A 52 -12.98 7.20 39.47
CA GLN A 52 -14.29 7.58 38.97
C GLN A 52 -14.08 8.44 37.72
N GLY A 53 -14.66 7.99 36.59
CA GLY A 53 -14.30 8.43 35.26
C GLY A 53 -14.37 9.95 35.10
N ASP A 54 -13.20 10.54 34.84
CA ASP A 54 -13.11 11.91 34.36
C ASP A 54 -13.56 11.94 32.88
N PRO A 55 -14.68 12.61 32.55
CA PRO A 55 -15.15 12.73 31.17
C PRO A 55 -14.09 13.34 30.22
N GLN A 56 -13.12 14.09 30.76
CA GLN A 56 -12.03 14.68 29.98
C GLN A 56 -11.00 13.64 29.52
N LEU A 57 -10.78 12.54 30.25
CA LEU A 57 -9.87 11.48 29.83
C LEU A 57 -10.46 10.61 28.70
N ALA A 58 -11.78 10.36 28.73
CA ALA A 58 -12.49 9.69 27.63
C ALA A 58 -12.60 10.59 26.39
N ALA A 59 -12.82 11.89 26.57
CA ALA A 59 -12.81 12.88 25.47
C ALA A 59 -11.41 13.13 24.88
N ASN A 60 -10.33 12.87 25.62
CA ASN A 60 -8.96 12.97 25.10
C ASN A 60 -8.54 11.76 24.26
N GLN A 61 -9.15 10.58 24.45
CA GLN A 61 -8.84 9.39 23.65
C GLN A 61 -9.43 9.42 22.24
N THR A 62 -10.46 10.23 21.97
CA THR A 62 -11.03 10.39 20.62
C THR A 62 -10.17 11.29 19.71
N ASN A 63 -9.27 12.09 20.27
CA ASN A 63 -8.37 12.98 19.53
C ASN A 63 -7.00 12.37 19.22
N VAL A 64 -6.80 11.07 19.46
CA VAL A 64 -5.57 10.37 19.07
C VAL A 64 -5.79 9.68 17.72
N PRO A 65 -4.91 9.89 16.71
CA PRO A 65 -5.00 9.15 15.46
C PRO A 65 -4.89 7.64 15.71
N THR A 66 -5.82 6.85 15.19
CA THR A 66 -5.77 5.38 15.25
C THR A 66 -5.32 4.80 13.90
N PRO A 67 -4.46 3.77 13.87
CA PRO A 67 -4.09 3.12 12.63
C PRO A 67 -5.16 2.16 12.10
N ASN A 68 -6.27 1.98 12.82
CA ASN A 68 -7.35 1.06 12.46
C ASN A 68 -8.60 1.87 12.05
N CYS A 69 -8.92 1.86 10.77
CA CYS A 69 -10.03 2.61 10.21
C CYS A 69 -11.05 1.68 9.55
N THR A 70 -12.29 2.17 9.47
CA THR A 70 -13.38 1.55 8.74
C THR A 70 -13.71 2.42 7.53
N LEU A 71 -13.82 1.80 6.36
CA LEU A 71 -14.33 2.42 5.15
C LEU A 71 -15.77 1.94 4.90
N ILE A 72 -16.70 2.89 4.85
CA ILE A 72 -18.11 2.62 4.55
C ILE A 72 -18.27 2.60 3.03
N VAL A 73 -18.54 1.41 2.50
CA VAL A 73 -18.84 1.14 1.10
C VAL A 73 -20.26 1.61 0.77
N PRO A 74 -20.43 2.46 -0.27
CA PRO A 74 -21.75 2.97 -0.66
C PRO A 74 -22.62 1.87 -1.25
N ALA A 75 -23.93 2.06 -1.22
CA ALA A 75 -24.88 1.13 -1.82
C ALA A 75 -24.66 0.97 -3.33
N ASN A 76 -24.74 -0.28 -3.81
CA ASN A 76 -24.51 -0.68 -5.20
C ASN A 76 -23.15 -0.18 -5.73
N PRO A 77 -22.02 -0.53 -5.08
CA PRO A 77 -20.71 0.08 -5.34
C PRO A 77 -20.21 -0.14 -6.78
N LEU A 78 -20.69 -1.20 -7.45
CA LEU A 78 -20.32 -1.53 -8.83
C LEU A 78 -21.11 -0.73 -9.90
N SER A 79 -22.09 0.08 -9.49
CA SER A 79 -22.90 0.90 -10.40
C SER A 79 -22.26 2.27 -10.64
N ALA A 80 -22.61 2.96 -11.73
CA ALA A 80 -22.14 4.32 -12.01
C ALA A 80 -22.41 5.29 -10.84
N LYS A 81 -23.59 5.18 -10.22
CA LYS A 81 -23.95 5.98 -9.04
C LYS A 81 -23.14 5.57 -7.81
N GLY A 82 -22.91 4.27 -7.60
CA GLY A 82 -22.10 3.76 -6.49
C GLY A 82 -20.65 4.24 -6.59
N LEU A 83 -20.03 4.11 -7.76
CA LEU A 83 -18.67 4.60 -8.03
C LEU A 83 -18.52 6.09 -7.73
N ALA A 84 -19.49 6.92 -8.10
CA ALA A 84 -19.45 8.36 -7.81
C ALA A 84 -19.96 8.75 -6.41
N THR A 85 -20.46 7.81 -5.61
CA THR A 85 -20.85 8.09 -4.23
C THR A 85 -19.59 8.02 -3.35
N PRO A 86 -19.25 9.07 -2.60
CA PRO A 86 -18.06 9.03 -1.75
C PRO A 86 -18.12 7.93 -0.71
N TYR A 87 -17.03 7.17 -0.60
CA TYR A 87 -16.77 6.24 0.48
C TYR A 87 -16.43 7.05 1.73
N GLN A 88 -16.85 6.57 2.91
CA GLN A 88 -16.69 7.34 4.15
C GLN A 88 -15.72 6.66 5.10
N LEU A 89 -14.62 7.35 5.43
CA LEU A 89 -13.62 6.91 6.40
C LEU A 89 -14.03 7.30 7.82
N THR A 90 -13.86 6.39 8.76
CA THR A 90 -14.07 6.60 10.19
C THR A 90 -13.14 5.70 10.99
N ALA A 91 -12.92 5.98 12.27
CA ALA A 91 -12.24 5.04 13.16
C ALA A 91 -13.05 3.75 13.33
N THR A 92 -12.36 2.61 13.41
CA THR A 92 -12.96 1.31 13.75
C THR A 92 -13.21 1.19 15.25
N ASP A 93 -12.23 1.61 16.05
CA ASP A 93 -12.17 1.44 17.49
C ASP A 93 -11.48 2.61 18.19
N GLY A 94 -12.24 3.44 18.92
CA GLY A 94 -11.69 4.62 19.60
C GLY A 94 -10.90 5.57 18.67
N GLY A 95 -10.29 6.63 19.21
CA GLY A 95 -9.50 7.55 18.39
C GLY A 95 -10.26 8.21 17.24
N HIS A 96 -9.52 8.67 16.23
CA HIS A 96 -10.06 9.19 14.98
C HIS A 96 -9.23 8.75 13.77
N CYS A 97 -9.91 8.69 12.62
CA CYS A 97 -9.30 8.59 11.30
C CYS A 97 -9.71 9.82 10.50
N THR A 98 -8.75 10.43 9.82
CA THR A 98 -9.05 11.50 8.86
C THR A 98 -8.27 11.26 7.57
N GLU A 99 -8.96 11.40 6.45
CA GLU A 99 -8.41 11.26 5.11
C GLU A 99 -7.31 12.28 4.84
N THR A 100 -7.32 13.42 5.55
CA THR A 100 -6.29 14.45 5.46
C THR A 100 -4.96 14.07 6.11
N ASN A 101 -4.93 13.02 6.93
CA ASN A 101 -3.71 12.47 7.48
C ASN A 101 -3.17 11.42 6.51
N ALA A 102 -2.03 11.71 5.87
CA ALA A 102 -1.41 10.83 4.88
C ALA A 102 -1.10 9.42 5.43
N ASP A 103 -0.90 9.26 6.73
CA ASP A 103 -0.65 7.96 7.39
C ASP A 103 -1.96 7.20 7.71
N GLN A 104 -3.12 7.77 7.37
CA GLN A 104 -4.45 7.19 7.57
C GLN A 104 -5.34 7.31 6.31
N SER A 105 -4.84 7.84 5.20
CA SER A 105 -5.61 7.99 3.97
C SER A 105 -6.00 6.63 3.40
N ALA A 106 -7.27 6.49 3.01
CA ALA A 106 -7.79 5.32 2.31
C ALA A 106 -8.08 5.68 0.85
N PHE A 107 -7.90 4.73 -0.04
CA PHE A 107 -7.94 4.94 -1.48
C PHE A 107 -8.79 3.87 -2.13
N VAL A 108 -9.54 4.25 -3.17
CA VAL A 108 -10.38 3.34 -3.93
C VAL A 108 -10.06 3.50 -5.42
N GLN A 109 -9.96 2.38 -6.12
CA GLN A 109 -9.78 2.35 -7.56
C GLN A 109 -10.68 1.31 -8.20
N ALA A 110 -11.34 1.68 -9.28
CA ALA A 110 -12.12 0.77 -10.09
C ALA A 110 -11.46 0.57 -11.45
N THR A 111 -11.42 -0.68 -11.92
CA THR A 111 -11.10 -1.00 -13.30
C THR A 111 -12.32 -1.64 -13.96
N ILE A 112 -12.63 -1.17 -15.16
CA ILE A 112 -13.89 -1.40 -15.85
C ILE A 112 -13.58 -2.02 -17.20
N LEU A 113 -14.16 -3.19 -17.48
CA LEU A 113 -14.06 -3.88 -18.76
C LEU A 113 -15.37 -3.72 -19.53
N ASP A 114 -15.28 -3.21 -20.76
CA ASP A 114 -16.35 -3.30 -21.73
C ASP A 114 -16.40 -4.71 -22.36
N PRO A 115 -17.44 -5.53 -22.11
CA PRO A 115 -17.51 -6.89 -22.65
C PRO A 115 -17.71 -6.92 -24.18
N ALA A 116 -18.24 -5.85 -24.78
CA ALA A 116 -18.47 -5.79 -26.22
C ALA A 116 -17.12 -5.66 -26.95
N THR A 117 -16.29 -4.70 -26.52
CA THR A 117 -15.05 -4.33 -27.20
C THR A 117 -13.79 -4.96 -26.59
N GLY A 118 -13.82 -5.35 -25.31
CA GLY A 118 -12.63 -5.73 -24.55
C GLY A 118 -11.83 -4.54 -24.02
N LYS A 119 -12.30 -3.29 -24.21
CA LYS A 119 -11.60 -2.09 -23.73
C LYS A 119 -11.64 -2.00 -22.21
N LEU A 120 -10.50 -1.66 -21.61
CA LEU A 120 -10.39 -1.31 -20.20
C LEU A 120 -10.49 0.20 -19.99
N SER A 121 -11.00 0.60 -18.83
CA SER A 121 -11.01 1.99 -18.34
C SER A 121 -10.88 2.00 -16.82
N VAL A 122 -10.43 3.12 -16.27
CA VAL A 122 -10.24 3.30 -14.82
C VAL A 122 -11.25 4.33 -14.31
N PHE A 123 -11.60 4.25 -13.04
CA PHE A 123 -12.27 5.31 -12.32
C PHE A 123 -11.79 5.29 -10.88
N ASP A 124 -11.54 6.45 -10.28
CA ASP A 124 -11.05 6.54 -8.91
C ASP A 124 -12.17 7.04 -7.97
N PRO A 125 -13.01 6.17 -7.37
CA PRO A 125 -14.00 6.61 -6.39
C PRO A 125 -13.37 7.43 -5.28
N LEU A 126 -14.09 8.43 -4.78
CA LEU A 126 -13.56 9.35 -3.79
C LEU A 126 -13.77 8.83 -2.36
N VAL A 127 -12.74 8.98 -1.52
CA VAL A 127 -12.88 8.82 -0.06
C VAL A 127 -13.00 10.18 0.60
N VAL A 128 -13.87 10.28 1.61
CA VAL A 128 -14.02 11.45 2.47
C VAL A 128 -14.20 11.01 3.92
N ASP A 129 -13.98 11.92 4.88
CA ASP A 129 -14.30 11.64 6.28
C ASP A 129 -15.81 11.47 6.47
N LYS A 130 -16.21 10.56 7.36
CA LYS A 130 -17.62 10.31 7.69
C LYS A 130 -18.33 11.60 8.10
N GLY A 131 -19.44 11.90 7.42
CA GLY A 131 -20.23 13.11 7.64
C GLY A 131 -19.68 14.38 6.97
N SER A 132 -18.50 14.32 6.36
CA SER A 132 -17.96 15.41 5.55
C SER A 132 -18.54 15.40 4.12
N ARG A 133 -18.34 16.51 3.40
CA ARG A 133 -18.68 16.62 1.96
C ARG A 133 -17.39 16.71 1.15
N PRO A 134 -17.38 16.14 -0.06
CA PRO A 134 -16.25 16.32 -0.95
C PRO A 134 -16.09 17.79 -1.34
N GLU A 135 -14.87 18.20 -1.67
CA GLU A 135 -14.60 19.53 -2.20
C GLU A 135 -15.25 19.72 -3.58
N VAL A 136 -15.15 18.69 -4.41
CA VAL A 136 -15.87 18.57 -5.68
C VAL A 136 -16.56 17.23 -5.68
N ALA A 137 -17.88 17.24 -5.85
CA ALA A 137 -18.66 16.01 -5.95
C ALA A 137 -18.21 15.18 -7.17
N PRO A 138 -17.94 13.87 -7.01
CA PRO A 138 -17.64 13.01 -8.14
C PRO A 138 -18.78 12.97 -9.14
N THR A 139 -18.43 12.90 -10.43
CA THR A 139 -19.43 12.72 -11.50
C THR A 139 -19.58 11.23 -11.81
N PRO A 140 -20.82 10.68 -11.87
CA PRO A 140 -21.04 9.30 -12.28
C PRO A 140 -20.39 8.99 -13.63
N PRO A 141 -19.54 7.96 -13.74
CA PRO A 141 -18.95 7.58 -15.02
C PRO A 141 -20.00 6.96 -15.94
N ALA A 142 -19.82 7.14 -17.25
CA ALA A 142 -20.60 6.42 -18.25
C ALA A 142 -20.07 4.99 -18.36
N LEU A 143 -20.80 4.03 -17.79
CA LEU A 143 -20.42 2.61 -17.86
C LEU A 143 -20.94 1.96 -19.15
N PRO A 144 -20.13 1.14 -19.84
CA PRO A 144 -20.59 0.27 -20.91
C PRO A 144 -21.73 -0.66 -20.46
N ALA A 145 -22.62 -1.02 -21.39
CA ALA A 145 -23.67 -1.98 -21.10
C ALA A 145 -23.06 -3.34 -20.70
N GLY A 146 -23.45 -3.86 -19.54
CA GLY A 146 -22.92 -5.13 -19.01
C GLY A 146 -21.46 -5.08 -18.57
N ALA A 147 -20.89 -3.89 -18.34
CA ALA A 147 -19.52 -3.74 -17.89
C ALA A 147 -19.18 -4.61 -16.68
N ALA A 148 -18.03 -5.27 -16.72
CA ALA A 148 -17.47 -5.91 -15.53
C ALA A 148 -16.64 -4.87 -14.77
N VAL A 149 -17.02 -4.60 -13.52
CA VAL A 149 -16.37 -3.60 -12.67
C VAL A 149 -15.68 -4.32 -11.51
N GLY A 150 -14.36 -4.21 -11.42
CA GLY A 150 -13.62 -4.58 -10.20
C GLY A 150 -13.28 -3.32 -9.41
N ILE A 151 -13.25 -3.42 -8.08
CA ILE A 151 -12.86 -2.34 -7.17
C ILE A 151 -11.78 -2.86 -6.22
N TRP A 152 -10.73 -2.07 -5.99
CA TRP A 152 -9.66 -2.36 -5.04
C TRP A 152 -9.50 -1.20 -4.06
N PHE A 153 -9.02 -1.51 -2.87
CA PHE A 153 -8.91 -0.58 -1.76
C PHE A 153 -7.51 -0.57 -1.21
N GLY A 154 -6.90 0.61 -1.14
CA GLY A 154 -5.65 0.80 -0.42
C GLY A 154 -5.78 1.67 0.81
N PHE A 155 -4.85 1.50 1.75
CA PHE A 155 -4.86 2.22 3.01
C PHE A 155 -3.44 2.41 3.52
N ASN A 156 -3.10 3.61 3.96
CA ASN A 156 -1.76 3.92 4.46
C ASN A 156 -1.59 3.67 5.97
N GLY A 157 -2.68 3.37 6.68
CA GLY A 157 -2.62 2.96 8.09
C GLY A 157 -2.35 1.46 8.24
N THR A 158 -2.76 0.85 9.35
CA THR A 158 -2.52 -0.59 9.58
C THR A 158 -3.69 -1.46 9.10
N ASN A 159 -4.91 -1.15 9.54
CA ASN A 159 -6.08 -2.00 9.29
C ASN A 159 -7.24 -1.20 8.68
N LEU A 160 -7.65 -1.57 7.47
CA LEU A 160 -8.86 -1.08 6.85
C LEU A 160 -9.96 -2.14 6.89
N THR A 161 -11.00 -1.86 7.67
CA THR A 161 -12.20 -2.70 7.73
C THR A 161 -13.27 -2.17 6.78
N LEU A 162 -13.84 -3.03 5.95
CA LEU A 162 -14.99 -2.65 5.10
C LEU A 162 -16.33 -2.87 5.81
N ARG A 163 -17.23 -1.90 5.69
CA ARG A 163 -18.63 -1.94 6.17
C ARG A 163 -19.57 -1.30 5.14
N GLY A 164 -20.89 -1.40 5.33
CA GLY A 164 -21.87 -0.91 4.37
C GLY A 164 -22.27 -2.00 3.38
N ASP A 165 -22.33 -1.68 2.08
CA ASP A 165 -22.68 -2.66 1.05
C ASP A 165 -21.46 -3.47 0.60
N THR A 166 -21.06 -4.44 1.44
CA THR A 166 -19.88 -5.27 1.23
C THR A 166 -20.19 -6.62 0.59
N GLY A 167 -21.40 -6.83 0.05
CA GLY A 167 -21.84 -8.15 -0.44
C GLY A 167 -21.00 -8.73 -1.59
N SER A 168 -20.30 -7.87 -2.33
CA SER A 168 -19.36 -8.25 -3.40
C SER A 168 -17.89 -8.17 -2.99
N CYS A 169 -17.60 -7.89 -1.73
CA CYS A 169 -16.28 -7.53 -1.24
C CYS A 169 -15.62 -8.62 -0.42
N VAL A 170 -14.30 -8.70 -0.51
CA VAL A 170 -13.44 -9.56 0.30
C VAL A 170 -12.39 -8.68 0.96
N ASN A 171 -12.37 -8.69 2.28
CA ASN A 171 -11.44 -7.92 3.11
C ASN A 171 -10.51 -8.85 3.91
N GLY A 172 -10.63 -10.16 3.74
CA GLY A 172 -9.85 -11.19 4.43
C GLY A 172 -10.64 -12.47 4.64
N ASP A 173 -10.21 -13.27 5.62
CA ASP A 173 -10.85 -14.52 6.01
C ASP A 173 -11.63 -14.31 7.34
N GLY A 174 -12.94 -14.02 7.22
CA GLY A 174 -13.79 -13.71 8.35
C GLY A 174 -13.33 -12.47 9.12
N ASN A 175 -12.94 -12.63 10.39
CA ASN A 175 -12.43 -11.55 11.23
C ASN A 175 -10.93 -11.26 11.01
N SER A 176 -10.25 -12.08 10.20
CA SER A 176 -8.83 -11.94 9.89
C SER A 176 -8.69 -11.15 8.58
N ILE A 177 -8.65 -9.82 8.66
CA ILE A 177 -8.56 -8.96 7.48
C ILE A 177 -7.15 -8.95 6.88
N PHE A 178 -7.02 -8.51 5.62
CA PHE A 178 -5.71 -8.35 4.96
C PHE A 178 -4.91 -7.14 5.47
N GLY A 179 -5.48 -6.27 6.29
CA GLY A 179 -4.81 -5.07 6.76
C GLY A 179 -5.04 -3.90 5.80
N GLN A 180 -4.07 -3.59 4.95
CA GLN A 180 -4.09 -2.41 4.07
C GLN A 180 -4.86 -2.61 2.76
N TYR A 181 -5.15 -3.87 2.39
CA TYR A 181 -5.73 -4.26 1.11
C TYR A 181 -7.16 -4.81 1.24
N ALA A 182 -7.99 -4.56 0.24
CA ALA A 182 -9.25 -5.27 0.03
C ALA A 182 -9.70 -5.14 -1.43
N TYR A 183 -10.76 -5.86 -1.79
CA TYR A 183 -11.38 -5.71 -3.12
C TYR A 183 -12.89 -5.99 -3.10
N CYS A 184 -13.59 -5.50 -4.13
CA CYS A 184 -14.93 -5.94 -4.50
C CYS A 184 -14.95 -6.41 -5.95
N ASN A 185 -15.57 -7.57 -6.19
CA ASN A 185 -15.80 -8.13 -7.52
C ASN A 185 -14.53 -8.39 -8.38
N ALA A 186 -13.36 -8.57 -7.75
CA ALA A 186 -12.11 -8.86 -8.46
C ALA A 186 -12.18 -10.18 -9.25
N GLN A 187 -12.67 -11.27 -8.66
CA GLN A 187 -12.74 -12.57 -9.33
C GLN A 187 -13.62 -12.54 -10.59
N PRO A 188 -14.87 -12.01 -10.57
CA PRO A 188 -15.64 -11.89 -11.80
C PRO A 188 -15.02 -10.94 -12.82
N PHE A 189 -14.37 -9.84 -12.37
CA PHE A 189 -13.64 -8.94 -13.26
C PHE A 189 -12.51 -9.65 -14.00
N PHE A 190 -11.58 -10.29 -13.28
CA PHE A 190 -10.44 -10.98 -13.89
C PHE A 190 -10.88 -12.17 -14.75
N ALA A 191 -11.92 -12.90 -14.35
CA ALA A 191 -12.51 -13.93 -15.20
C ALA A 191 -13.02 -13.34 -16.53
N ALA A 192 -13.69 -12.19 -16.51
CA ALA A 192 -14.14 -11.53 -17.73
C ALA A 192 -12.96 -11.02 -18.59
N ALA A 193 -11.94 -10.43 -17.97
CA ALA A 193 -10.74 -9.94 -18.65
C ALA A 193 -9.95 -11.08 -19.29
N ASN A 194 -9.68 -12.17 -18.55
CA ASN A 194 -8.98 -13.34 -19.05
C ASN A 194 -9.75 -14.04 -20.19
N ASN A 195 -11.09 -14.07 -20.12
CA ASN A 195 -11.91 -14.53 -21.24
C ASN A 195 -11.80 -13.60 -22.47
N ALA A 196 -11.74 -12.29 -22.27
CA ALA A 196 -11.52 -11.32 -23.35
C ALA A 196 -10.11 -11.48 -23.98
N ILE A 197 -9.09 -11.76 -23.18
CA ILE A 197 -7.72 -12.07 -23.64
C ILE A 197 -7.70 -13.36 -24.46
N ALA A 198 -8.29 -14.44 -23.95
CA ALA A 198 -8.37 -15.72 -24.66
C ALA A 198 -9.10 -15.59 -26.02
N ARG A 199 -10.09 -14.69 -26.10
CA ARG A 199 -10.82 -14.36 -27.33
C ARG A 199 -10.16 -13.26 -28.18
N LYS A 200 -8.98 -12.78 -27.79
CA LYS A 200 -8.22 -11.71 -28.46
C LYS A 200 -8.98 -10.38 -28.58
N LYS A 201 -9.99 -10.14 -27.74
CA LYS A 201 -10.68 -8.84 -27.63
C LYS A 201 -9.88 -7.84 -26.79
N LEU A 202 -9.28 -8.34 -25.71
CA LEU A 202 -8.34 -7.58 -24.88
C LEU A 202 -6.93 -8.05 -25.21
N VAL A 203 -6.07 -7.12 -25.63
CA VAL A 203 -4.66 -7.39 -25.89
C VAL A 203 -3.82 -6.74 -24.82
N ILE A 204 -3.16 -7.57 -24.01
CA ILE A 204 -2.22 -7.08 -23.00
C ILE A 204 -0.93 -6.62 -23.69
N PRO A 205 -0.44 -5.40 -23.47
CA PRO A 205 0.79 -4.93 -24.09
C PRO A 205 1.98 -5.81 -23.70
N PRO A 206 2.99 -5.96 -24.57
CA PRO A 206 4.24 -6.61 -24.18
C PRO A 206 4.97 -5.76 -23.13
N LEU A 207 5.85 -6.39 -22.36
CA LEU A 207 6.79 -5.65 -21.51
C LEU A 207 7.81 -4.92 -22.40
N GLY A 208 8.19 -3.73 -21.98
CA GLY A 208 9.32 -3.02 -22.57
C GLY A 208 10.66 -3.69 -22.24
N THR A 209 11.74 -3.08 -22.72
CA THR A 209 13.12 -3.40 -22.29
C THR A 209 13.66 -2.20 -21.52
N GLY A 210 14.10 -2.43 -20.29
CA GLY A 210 14.69 -1.39 -19.45
C GLY A 210 16.07 -0.96 -19.94
N LYS A 211 16.56 0.17 -19.41
CA LYS A 211 17.92 0.70 -19.65
C LYS A 211 19.03 -0.27 -19.22
N ASP A 212 18.71 -1.26 -18.42
CA ASP A 212 19.56 -2.36 -17.98
C ASP A 212 19.64 -3.52 -18.98
N GLY A 213 18.84 -3.48 -20.05
CA GLY A 213 18.77 -4.52 -21.08
C GLY A 213 17.94 -5.74 -20.70
N LYS A 214 17.15 -5.67 -19.62
CA LYS A 214 16.22 -6.74 -19.21
C LYS A 214 14.77 -6.35 -19.53
N PRO A 215 13.82 -7.31 -19.53
CA PRO A 215 12.40 -6.96 -19.55
C PRO A 215 12.07 -5.97 -18.42
N CYS A 216 11.19 -5.02 -18.69
CA CYS A 216 10.63 -4.16 -17.64
C CYS A 216 10.00 -5.00 -16.54
N MET A 217 10.12 -4.53 -15.29
CA MET A 217 9.56 -5.25 -14.14
C MET A 217 8.02 -5.27 -14.21
N THR A 218 7.43 -6.18 -13.46
CA THR A 218 6.00 -6.21 -13.16
C THR A 218 5.80 -6.32 -11.65
N THR A 219 4.57 -6.25 -11.17
CA THR A 219 4.19 -6.52 -9.76
C THR A 219 4.58 -7.91 -9.28
N ARG A 220 5.01 -8.81 -10.18
CA ARG A 220 5.44 -10.18 -9.88
C ARG A 220 6.93 -10.41 -10.13
N ASP A 221 7.72 -9.33 -10.25
CA ASP A 221 9.18 -9.41 -10.36
C ASP A 221 9.86 -9.32 -8.99
N TYR A 222 10.77 -10.25 -8.70
CA TYR A 222 11.46 -10.30 -7.41
C TYR A 222 12.31 -9.06 -7.09
N GLY A 223 12.64 -8.21 -8.06
CA GLY A 223 13.34 -6.94 -7.82
C GLY A 223 12.44 -5.78 -7.40
N LEU A 224 11.13 -5.92 -7.55
CA LEU A 224 10.12 -4.94 -7.14
C LEU A 224 9.46 -5.33 -5.81
N VAL A 225 9.04 -6.60 -5.71
CA VAL A 225 8.23 -7.10 -4.57
C VAL A 225 8.91 -6.93 -3.22
N ASP A 226 8.11 -6.69 -2.17
CA ASP A 226 8.55 -6.79 -0.78
C ASP A 226 7.82 -7.92 -0.01
N GLN A 227 7.64 -7.76 1.31
CA GLN A 227 6.93 -8.73 2.16
C GLN A 227 5.43 -8.87 1.84
N ASP A 228 4.81 -7.88 1.18
CA ASP A 228 3.37 -7.68 1.06
C ASP A 228 2.97 -7.47 -0.42
N GLN A 229 3.59 -8.19 -1.36
CA GLN A 229 3.48 -7.92 -2.80
C GLN A 229 2.05 -7.81 -3.39
N SER A 230 1.93 -7.05 -4.48
CA SER A 230 0.65 -6.83 -5.19
C SER A 230 -0.41 -6.12 -4.34
N ASP A 231 0.00 -5.36 -3.32
CA ASP A 231 -0.76 -4.26 -2.74
C ASP A 231 -0.30 -2.95 -3.38
N ASN A 232 -1.11 -1.98 -3.73
CA ASN A 232 -2.50 -1.65 -3.52
C ASN A 232 -2.85 -0.75 -4.73
N VAL A 233 -3.75 0.21 -4.61
CA VAL A 233 -4.13 1.06 -5.74
C VAL A 233 -3.11 2.16 -6.08
N THR A 234 -3.22 2.71 -7.29
CA THR A 234 -2.41 3.85 -7.76
C THR A 234 -3.13 5.19 -7.64
N THR A 235 -4.36 5.17 -7.09
CA THR A 235 -5.22 6.34 -6.93
C THR A 235 -4.51 7.47 -6.19
N THR A 236 -4.72 8.68 -6.68
CA THR A 236 -4.28 9.92 -6.04
C THR A 236 -5.48 10.84 -5.81
N TYR A 237 -5.51 11.50 -4.65
CA TYR A 237 -6.51 12.52 -4.35
C TYR A 237 -5.89 13.91 -4.19
N LEU A 238 -6.75 14.92 -4.34
CA LEU A 238 -6.45 16.31 -4.09
C LEU A 238 -7.01 16.72 -2.74
N GLN A 239 -6.16 17.27 -1.88
CA GLN A 239 -6.56 17.88 -0.61
C GLN A 239 -6.62 19.39 -0.78
N ALA A 240 -7.81 19.95 -0.60
CA ALA A 240 -8.06 21.38 -0.57
C ALA A 240 -7.52 22.02 0.72
N ARG A 241 -7.39 23.35 0.72
CA ARG A 241 -6.84 24.11 1.87
C ARG A 241 -7.65 23.96 3.16
N ASP A 242 -8.94 23.73 3.05
CA ASP A 242 -9.83 23.54 4.20
C ASP A 242 -10.00 22.07 4.58
N GLY A 243 -9.16 21.18 4.03
CA GLY A 243 -9.12 19.76 4.35
C GLY A 243 -10.13 18.91 3.59
N ARG A 244 -11.01 19.50 2.76
CA ARG A 244 -11.89 18.69 1.91
C ARG A 244 -11.12 18.01 0.77
N ILE A 245 -11.58 16.83 0.39
CA ILE A 245 -10.92 15.98 -0.61
C ILE A 245 -11.68 16.02 -1.95
N ALA A 246 -10.94 15.92 -3.05
CA ALA A 246 -11.47 15.82 -4.42
C ALA A 246 -10.69 14.77 -5.23
N GLN A 247 -11.32 14.22 -6.27
CA GLN A 247 -10.64 13.36 -7.25
C GLN A 247 -9.52 14.12 -7.96
N ASP A 248 -8.39 13.47 -8.28
CA ASP A 248 -7.27 14.06 -9.04
C ASP A 248 -7.56 14.14 -10.54
N THR A 249 -8.37 15.12 -10.91
CA THR A 249 -8.67 15.43 -12.32
C THR A 249 -8.10 16.81 -12.69
N PRO A 250 -7.75 17.05 -13.97
CA PRO A 250 -7.35 18.39 -14.43
C PRO A 250 -8.35 19.49 -14.08
N ALA A 251 -9.64 19.18 -14.17
CA ALA A 251 -10.70 20.13 -13.85
C ALA A 251 -10.70 20.50 -12.36
N ASN A 252 -10.50 19.51 -11.48
CA ASN A 252 -10.40 19.74 -10.04
C ASN A 252 -9.09 20.44 -9.68
N GLU A 253 -7.94 20.01 -10.23
CA GLU A 253 -6.65 20.68 -10.05
C GLU A 253 -6.74 22.15 -10.45
N ALA A 254 -7.32 22.46 -11.62
CA ALA A 254 -7.50 23.84 -12.08
C ALA A 254 -8.45 24.64 -11.18
N ARG A 255 -9.58 24.05 -10.77
CA ARG A 255 -10.55 24.70 -9.87
C ARG A 255 -9.93 25.05 -8.52
N LEU A 256 -9.17 24.13 -7.94
CA LEU A 256 -8.50 24.34 -6.67
C LEU A 256 -7.28 25.26 -6.81
N GLY A 257 -6.54 25.15 -7.91
CA GLY A 257 -5.45 26.04 -8.29
C GLY A 257 -5.89 27.51 -8.47
N ALA A 258 -7.08 27.72 -9.00
CA ALA A 258 -7.68 29.04 -9.21
C ALA A 258 -8.20 29.71 -7.91
N ALA A 259 -8.25 28.99 -6.78
CA ALA A 259 -8.64 29.53 -5.47
C ALA A 259 -7.52 30.44 -4.90
N LYS A 260 -7.41 31.64 -5.48
CA LYS A 260 -6.62 32.83 -5.12
C LYS A 260 -5.39 32.57 -4.22
N VAL A 261 -4.23 32.63 -4.87
CA VAL A 261 -2.93 32.95 -4.26
C VAL A 261 -3.06 34.25 -3.47
N ARG A 262 -2.92 34.19 -2.13
CA ARG A 262 -2.58 35.40 -1.36
C ARG A 262 -1.08 35.67 -1.59
N PRO A 263 -0.64 36.89 -1.98
CA PRO A 263 0.70 37.11 -2.53
C PRO A 263 1.92 36.92 -1.61
N LYS A 264 1.84 36.18 -0.49
CA LYS A 264 2.93 36.14 0.50
C LYS A 264 3.36 34.77 1.02
N THR A 265 2.73 33.67 0.59
CA THR A 265 3.19 32.32 0.98
C THR A 265 3.27 31.41 -0.25
N LYS A 266 4.47 30.90 -0.56
CA LYS A 266 4.71 29.87 -1.58
C LYS A 266 4.17 28.48 -1.15
N ALA A 267 3.03 28.42 -0.47
CA ALA A 267 2.40 27.15 -0.11
C ALA A 267 1.74 26.56 -1.35
N LYS A 268 2.06 25.30 -1.69
CA LYS A 268 1.40 24.55 -2.76
C LYS A 268 -0.11 24.70 -2.62
N VAL A 269 -0.79 25.00 -3.72
CA VAL A 269 -2.21 25.38 -3.72
C VAL A 269 -3.12 24.19 -3.38
N VAL A 270 -2.63 22.96 -3.54
CA VAL A 270 -3.29 21.68 -3.28
C VAL A 270 -2.21 20.66 -2.86
N ALA A 271 -2.46 19.86 -1.83
CA ALA A 271 -1.61 18.71 -1.51
C ALA A 271 -2.16 17.46 -2.24
N LYS A 272 -1.26 16.55 -2.65
CA LYS A 272 -1.66 15.26 -3.21
C LYS A 272 -1.52 14.19 -2.14
N LEU A 273 -2.56 13.39 -2.00
CA LEU A 273 -2.57 12.20 -1.16
C LEU A 273 -2.39 11.00 -2.08
N ASN A 274 -1.37 10.20 -1.79
CA ASN A 274 -1.04 9.02 -2.58
C ASN A 274 -1.08 7.80 -1.67
N ASN A 275 -1.41 6.66 -2.26
CA ASN A 275 -1.27 5.39 -1.58
C ASN A 275 0.17 4.86 -1.66
N GLY A 276 0.72 4.37 -0.56
CA GLY A 276 2.02 3.68 -0.55
C GLY A 276 1.90 2.25 -1.06
N SER A 277 1.80 2.05 -2.38
CA SER A 277 1.64 0.74 -3.02
C SER A 277 2.84 0.29 -3.86
N ASP A 278 2.95 -1.02 -4.09
CA ASP A 278 3.85 -1.66 -5.06
C ASP A 278 3.52 -1.26 -6.49
N ASN A 279 2.22 -1.15 -6.80
CA ASN A 279 1.75 -0.66 -8.09
C ASN A 279 2.23 0.79 -8.33
N LEU A 280 2.04 1.69 -7.35
CA LEU A 280 2.55 3.06 -7.49
C LEU A 280 4.08 3.09 -7.51
N LEU A 281 4.77 2.24 -6.73
CA LEU A 281 6.22 2.10 -6.77
C LEU A 281 6.69 1.72 -8.18
N LEU A 282 6.05 0.73 -8.80
CA LEU A 282 6.34 0.30 -10.16
C LEU A 282 6.15 1.46 -11.13
N ASP A 283 4.94 2.01 -11.17
CA ASP A 283 4.51 2.94 -12.22
C ASP A 283 5.18 4.30 -12.16
N ALA A 284 5.31 4.86 -10.94
CA ALA A 284 5.73 6.23 -10.75
C ALA A 284 7.24 6.37 -10.46
N PHE A 285 7.92 5.27 -10.10
CA PHE A 285 9.31 5.32 -9.68
C PHE A 285 10.22 4.35 -10.44
N VAL A 286 9.92 3.05 -10.40
CA VAL A 286 10.79 2.02 -11.00
C VAL A 286 10.76 2.10 -12.52
N ASP A 287 9.59 2.14 -13.13
CA ASP A 287 9.45 2.21 -14.58
C ASP A 287 10.13 3.45 -15.16
N PRO A 288 9.89 4.67 -14.65
CA PRO A 288 10.59 5.86 -15.11
C PRO A 288 12.12 5.79 -14.94
N ALA A 289 12.60 5.24 -13.82
CA ALA A 289 14.03 5.08 -13.59
C ALA A 289 14.66 4.16 -14.65
N LEU A 290 13.98 3.07 -15.00
CA LEU A 290 14.41 2.10 -16.01
C LEU A 290 14.05 2.47 -17.44
N GLY A 291 13.30 3.56 -17.67
CA GLY A 291 12.84 3.95 -19.01
C GLY A 291 11.72 3.06 -19.56
N CYS A 292 11.01 2.37 -18.67
CA CYS A 292 9.86 1.55 -18.97
C CYS A 292 8.58 2.41 -19.03
N THR A 293 7.55 1.86 -19.67
CA THR A 293 6.25 2.53 -19.84
C THR A 293 5.17 1.68 -19.19
N PRO A 294 4.46 2.21 -18.17
CA PRO A 294 3.39 1.50 -17.51
C PRO A 294 2.22 1.16 -18.43
N TYR A 295 1.47 0.11 -18.08
CA TYR A 295 0.22 -0.19 -18.78
C TYR A 295 -0.90 0.74 -18.29
N THR A 296 -1.43 1.56 -19.21
CA THR A 296 -2.46 2.55 -18.86
C THR A 296 -3.80 2.32 -19.57
N ALA A 297 -4.86 2.79 -18.94
CA ALA A 297 -6.18 2.93 -19.55
C ALA A 297 -6.75 4.33 -19.27
N THR A 298 -7.80 4.71 -20.00
CA THR A 298 -8.45 6.01 -19.81
C THR A 298 -9.20 6.03 -18.49
N ASP A 299 -8.91 7.00 -17.63
CA ASP A 299 -9.72 7.32 -16.47
C ASP A 299 -11.00 8.06 -16.88
N LEU A 300 -12.15 7.53 -16.48
CA LEU A 300 -13.47 8.03 -16.88
C LEU A 300 -13.83 9.36 -16.20
N ALA A 301 -13.16 9.74 -15.11
CA ALA A 301 -13.38 11.02 -14.44
C ALA A 301 -12.56 12.16 -15.06
N SER A 302 -11.30 11.90 -15.42
CA SER A 302 -10.33 12.89 -15.89
C SER A 302 -10.09 12.89 -17.39
N GLY A 303 -10.37 11.78 -18.08
CA GLY A 303 -10.01 11.56 -19.48
C GLY A 303 -8.50 11.31 -19.72
N LYS A 304 -7.68 11.27 -18.65
CA LYS A 304 -6.24 10.97 -18.75
C LYS A 304 -6.00 9.48 -18.91
N GLN A 305 -4.83 9.13 -19.44
CA GLN A 305 -4.30 7.77 -19.31
C GLN A 305 -3.69 7.63 -17.90
N VAL A 306 -4.14 6.63 -17.15
CA VAL A 306 -3.68 6.31 -15.79
C VAL A 306 -3.43 4.81 -15.67
N THR A 307 -2.69 4.42 -14.64
CA THR A 307 -2.48 3.03 -14.28
C THR A 307 -3.52 2.56 -13.26
N SER A 308 -3.57 1.27 -12.99
CA SER A 308 -4.38 0.72 -11.91
C SER A 308 -3.83 -0.63 -11.48
N LEU A 309 -4.13 -1.04 -10.25
CA LEU A 309 -3.71 -2.36 -9.74
C LEU A 309 -4.08 -3.48 -10.72
N ALA A 310 -5.31 -3.45 -11.23
CA ALA A 310 -5.78 -4.50 -12.13
C ALA A 310 -5.09 -4.48 -13.51
N LEU A 311 -4.66 -3.32 -14.01
CA LEU A 311 -3.88 -3.24 -15.24
C LEU A 311 -2.51 -3.91 -15.04
N ASP A 312 -1.83 -3.59 -13.94
CA ASP A 312 -0.51 -4.14 -13.65
C ASP A 312 -0.59 -5.65 -13.42
N GLU A 313 -1.60 -6.13 -12.69
CA GLU A 313 -1.79 -7.56 -12.46
C GLU A 313 -2.16 -8.32 -13.73
N LEU A 314 -2.96 -7.75 -14.64
CA LEU A 314 -3.21 -8.34 -15.96
C LEU A 314 -1.92 -8.41 -16.79
N GLN A 315 -1.07 -7.37 -16.73
CA GLN A 315 0.21 -7.38 -17.42
C GLN A 315 1.16 -8.41 -16.83
N ALA A 316 1.28 -8.47 -15.51
CA ALA A 316 2.11 -9.43 -14.80
C ALA A 316 1.67 -10.87 -15.08
N ALA A 317 0.37 -11.17 -14.97
CA ALA A 317 -0.20 -12.49 -15.24
C ALA A 317 0.07 -12.95 -16.69
N ALA A 318 0.00 -12.05 -17.67
CA ALA A 318 0.17 -12.40 -19.07
C ALA A 318 1.63 -12.39 -19.55
N ARG A 319 2.53 -11.67 -18.89
CA ARG A 319 3.87 -11.35 -19.44
C ARG A 319 5.06 -11.63 -18.52
N GLN A 320 4.87 -11.74 -17.20
CA GLN A 320 5.99 -12.08 -16.31
C GLN A 320 6.48 -13.51 -16.60
N ALA A 321 7.79 -13.63 -16.85
CA ALA A 321 8.43 -14.93 -16.99
C ALA A 321 8.94 -15.46 -15.64
N ALA A 322 9.19 -16.76 -15.56
CA ALA A 322 9.80 -17.36 -14.37
C ALA A 322 11.20 -16.76 -14.08
N PRO A 323 11.55 -16.54 -12.80
CA PRO A 323 10.73 -16.80 -11.60
C PRO A 323 9.64 -15.72 -11.41
N ILE A 324 8.42 -16.17 -11.10
CA ILE A 324 7.25 -15.31 -10.86
C ILE A 324 7.04 -15.21 -9.35
N ALA A 325 7.06 -14.00 -8.81
CA ALA A 325 6.76 -13.75 -7.42
C ALA A 325 5.24 -13.81 -7.21
N LEU A 326 4.79 -14.79 -6.43
CA LEU A 326 3.39 -14.98 -6.06
C LEU A 326 3.26 -14.89 -4.54
N VAL A 327 2.23 -14.19 -4.07
CA VAL A 327 1.98 -13.92 -2.64
C VAL A 327 2.14 -15.20 -1.80
N PRO A 328 3.12 -15.27 -0.89
CA PRO A 328 3.42 -16.48 -0.14
C PRO A 328 2.60 -16.58 1.15
N THR A 329 2.50 -17.77 1.75
CA THR A 329 1.68 -17.95 2.98
C THR A 329 2.27 -17.32 4.26
N ASN A 330 3.50 -16.81 4.19
CA ASN A 330 4.17 -16.06 5.26
C ASN A 330 4.13 -14.54 5.04
N ASP A 331 3.40 -14.08 4.03
CA ASP A 331 3.05 -12.68 3.85
C ASP A 331 2.17 -12.22 5.05
N PRO A 332 2.57 -11.16 5.78
CA PRO A 332 1.83 -10.62 6.92
C PRO A 332 0.35 -10.33 6.67
N MET A 333 -0.03 -9.87 5.48
CA MET A 333 -1.43 -9.62 5.11
C MET A 333 -2.23 -10.91 4.96
N THR A 334 -1.58 -12.03 4.63
CA THR A 334 -2.25 -13.32 4.41
C THR A 334 -2.17 -14.29 5.59
N MET A 335 -1.41 -13.96 6.63
CA MET A 335 -1.35 -14.72 7.87
C MET A 335 -2.64 -14.56 8.71
N ASP A 336 -3.02 -15.62 9.44
CA ASP A 336 -4.04 -15.56 10.49
C ASP A 336 -3.37 -15.39 11.86
N GLY A 337 -3.20 -14.13 12.27
CA GLY A 337 -2.34 -13.78 13.38
C GLY A 337 -0.90 -14.17 13.06
N THR A 338 -0.33 -15.12 13.81
CA THR A 338 1.04 -15.62 13.57
C THR A 338 1.09 -16.93 12.78
N ARG A 339 -0.05 -17.41 12.28
CA ARG A 339 -0.17 -18.69 11.58
C ARG A 339 -0.26 -18.48 10.08
N PHE A 340 0.47 -19.29 9.32
CA PHE A 340 0.32 -19.35 7.86
C PHE A 340 -1.09 -19.86 7.49
N SER A 341 -1.72 -19.22 6.52
CA SER A 341 -3.07 -19.59 6.08
C SER A 341 -3.16 -19.70 4.57
N VAL A 342 -3.25 -20.93 4.05
CA VAL A 342 -3.47 -21.18 2.62
C VAL A 342 -4.80 -20.58 2.17
N ASN A 343 -5.85 -20.69 2.98
CA ASN A 343 -7.18 -20.15 2.65
C ASN A 343 -7.14 -18.63 2.48
N LYS A 344 -6.59 -17.91 3.46
CA LYS A 344 -6.49 -16.45 3.41
C LYS A 344 -5.55 -15.98 2.30
N THR A 345 -4.44 -16.67 2.07
CA THR A 345 -3.55 -16.38 0.94
C THR A 345 -4.25 -16.58 -0.41
N ASN A 346 -5.04 -17.64 -0.55
CA ASN A 346 -5.80 -17.91 -1.77
C ASN A 346 -6.91 -16.88 -2.02
N LEU A 347 -7.55 -16.36 -0.96
CA LEU A 347 -8.48 -15.23 -1.07
C LEU A 347 -7.74 -13.98 -1.57
N TYR A 348 -6.57 -13.68 -1.01
CA TYR A 348 -5.75 -12.56 -1.47
C TYR A 348 -5.37 -12.71 -2.95
N ARG A 349 -4.80 -13.86 -3.32
CA ARG A 349 -4.33 -14.16 -4.69
C ARG A 349 -5.42 -14.04 -5.75
N VAL A 350 -6.65 -14.46 -5.45
CA VAL A 350 -7.79 -14.27 -6.36
C VAL A 350 -8.11 -12.79 -6.58
N GLY A 351 -7.90 -11.96 -5.57
CA GLY A 351 -8.03 -10.51 -5.65
C GLY A 351 -7.04 -9.83 -6.59
N VAL A 352 -5.94 -10.50 -6.95
CA VAL A 352 -4.84 -9.95 -7.78
C VAL A 352 -4.52 -10.87 -8.98
N ASP A 353 -5.49 -11.66 -9.45
CA ASP A 353 -5.34 -12.58 -10.60
C ASP A 353 -4.16 -13.56 -10.52
N MET A 354 -3.87 -14.05 -9.32
CA MET A 354 -2.87 -15.08 -9.10
C MET A 354 -3.52 -16.47 -8.96
N PRO A 355 -2.83 -17.53 -9.42
CA PRO A 355 -3.32 -18.89 -9.22
C PRO A 355 -3.33 -19.26 -7.73
N GLN A 356 -4.21 -20.19 -7.38
CA GLN A 356 -4.22 -20.81 -6.05
C GLN A 356 -2.85 -21.43 -5.73
N ILE A 357 -2.49 -21.45 -4.45
CA ILE A 357 -1.22 -22.02 -3.99
C ILE A 357 -1.06 -23.46 -4.44
N ASN A 358 0.11 -23.76 -5.01
CA ASN A 358 0.62 -25.13 -5.11
C ASN A 358 1.54 -25.43 -3.92
N PRO A 359 1.04 -26.10 -2.86
CA PRO A 359 1.79 -26.27 -1.61
C PRO A 359 3.02 -27.18 -1.76
N ARG A 360 3.16 -27.89 -2.89
CA ARG A 360 4.33 -28.74 -3.17
C ARG A 360 5.55 -27.94 -3.60
N THR A 361 5.34 -26.78 -4.23
CA THR A 361 6.42 -25.99 -4.85
C THR A 361 6.50 -24.57 -4.30
N GLU A 362 5.37 -24.02 -3.84
CA GLU A 362 5.24 -22.63 -3.38
C GLU A 362 5.27 -22.57 -1.86
N THR A 363 6.45 -22.81 -1.29
CA THR A 363 6.65 -22.73 0.17
C THR A 363 7.24 -21.37 0.58
N PRO A 364 7.02 -20.90 1.81
CA PRO A 364 7.70 -19.73 2.37
C PRO A 364 9.22 -19.75 2.17
N GLN A 365 9.85 -20.92 2.35
CA GLN A 365 11.28 -21.08 2.16
C GLN A 365 11.70 -20.91 0.69
N ALA A 366 10.91 -21.43 -0.26
CA ALA A 366 11.15 -21.25 -1.68
C ALA A 366 11.02 -19.78 -2.10
N TYR A 367 10.00 -19.09 -1.59
CA TYR A 367 9.80 -17.66 -1.83
C TYR A 367 10.98 -16.84 -1.30
N CYS A 368 11.36 -17.03 -0.02
CA CYS A 368 12.54 -16.38 0.56
C CYS A 368 13.81 -16.64 -0.24
N ARG A 369 14.03 -17.88 -0.71
CA ARG A 369 15.20 -18.20 -1.55
C ARG A 369 15.16 -17.41 -2.85
N ALA A 370 14.03 -17.34 -3.53
CA ALA A 370 13.90 -16.61 -4.79
C ALA A 370 14.08 -15.10 -4.59
N LEU A 371 13.53 -14.53 -3.51
CA LEU A 371 13.69 -13.11 -3.16
C LEU A 371 15.17 -12.71 -3.00
N PHE A 372 15.98 -13.51 -2.32
CA PHE A 372 17.40 -13.19 -2.08
C PHE A 372 18.38 -13.71 -3.13
N THR A 373 17.95 -14.60 -4.03
CA THR A 373 18.77 -15.04 -5.17
C THR A 373 18.49 -14.23 -6.43
N THR A 374 17.22 -13.90 -6.70
CA THR A 374 16.78 -13.17 -7.88
C THR A 374 16.61 -11.69 -7.57
N GLY A 375 15.84 -11.36 -6.53
CA GLY A 375 15.53 -9.98 -6.16
C GLY A 375 16.77 -9.16 -5.84
N LEU A 376 17.65 -9.69 -4.99
CA LEU A 376 18.93 -9.04 -4.66
C LEU A 376 19.78 -8.74 -5.91
N GLN A 377 19.90 -9.69 -6.84
CA GLN A 377 20.64 -9.48 -8.08
C GLN A 377 19.98 -8.45 -8.98
N ARG A 378 18.64 -8.43 -9.00
CA ARG A 378 17.85 -7.47 -9.75
C ARG A 378 18.04 -6.06 -9.21
N THR A 379 17.90 -5.84 -7.89
CA THR A 379 18.13 -4.54 -7.26
C THR A 379 19.57 -4.05 -7.48
N LYS A 380 20.56 -4.95 -7.45
CA LYS A 380 21.97 -4.62 -7.71
C LYS A 380 22.23 -4.22 -9.16
N LEU A 381 21.62 -4.91 -10.12
CA LEU A 381 21.73 -4.57 -11.55
C LEU A 381 21.23 -3.15 -11.83
N ASP A 382 20.12 -2.79 -11.19
CA ASP A 382 19.41 -1.53 -11.43
C ASP A 382 19.92 -0.36 -10.58
N GLU A 383 20.86 -0.60 -9.67
CA GLU A 383 21.41 0.37 -8.72
C GLU A 383 21.80 1.70 -9.38
N ARG A 384 22.54 1.67 -10.49
CA ARG A 384 22.99 2.90 -11.15
C ARG A 384 21.85 3.77 -11.68
N PHE A 385 20.72 3.15 -12.04
CA PHE A 385 19.55 3.86 -12.57
C PHE A 385 18.69 4.37 -11.41
N THR A 386 18.46 3.52 -10.42
CA THR A 386 17.60 3.84 -9.27
C THR A 386 18.27 4.79 -8.26
N LYS A 387 19.61 4.85 -8.20
CA LYS A 387 20.33 5.89 -7.42
C LYS A 387 20.04 7.31 -7.89
N THR A 388 19.68 7.49 -9.16
CA THR A 388 19.33 8.81 -9.73
C THR A 388 17.85 9.16 -9.57
N GLY A 389 17.02 8.19 -9.21
CA GLY A 389 15.58 8.37 -9.01
C GLY A 389 15.24 8.91 -7.62
N PRO A 390 14.16 9.69 -7.49
CA PRO A 390 13.68 10.16 -6.19
C PRO A 390 13.21 8.99 -5.33
N SER A 391 13.39 9.09 -4.01
CA SER A 391 12.77 8.13 -3.08
C SER A 391 11.24 8.34 -3.06
N PRO A 392 10.44 7.27 -3.08
CA PRO A 392 9.00 7.33 -2.80
C PRO A 392 8.70 7.91 -1.40
N ASP A 393 9.55 7.59 -0.43
CA ASP A 393 9.51 8.17 0.92
C ASP A 393 10.90 8.74 1.28
N PRO A 394 11.08 10.07 1.13
CA PRO A 394 12.32 10.75 1.54
C PRO A 394 12.60 10.71 3.05
N GLY A 395 11.60 10.41 3.87
CA GLY A 395 11.74 10.19 5.31
C GLY A 395 12.31 8.81 5.67
N ALA A 396 12.12 7.82 4.80
CA ALA A 396 12.66 6.47 4.97
C ALA A 396 14.02 6.29 4.26
N ALA A 397 14.15 6.77 3.02
CA ALA A 397 15.33 6.57 2.19
C ALA A 397 15.66 7.79 1.32
N SER A 398 16.94 7.95 0.97
CA SER A 398 17.44 9.14 0.28
C SER A 398 17.21 9.17 -1.24
N ASN A 399 17.10 7.99 -1.86
CA ASN A 399 16.85 7.78 -3.29
C ASN A 399 16.15 6.43 -3.52
N LEU A 400 15.67 6.19 -4.74
CA LEU A 400 14.94 4.97 -5.07
C LEU A 400 15.75 3.69 -4.81
N PHE A 401 17.06 3.67 -5.11
CA PHE A 401 17.90 2.51 -4.79
C PHE A 401 17.89 2.19 -3.29
N THR A 402 18.14 3.19 -2.45
CA THR A 402 18.15 3.00 -0.98
C THR A 402 16.77 2.61 -0.44
N PHE A 403 15.69 3.04 -1.09
CA PHE A 403 14.32 2.64 -0.75
C PHE A 403 14.07 1.17 -1.08
N LEU A 404 14.42 0.73 -2.29
CA LEU A 404 14.28 -0.68 -2.71
C LEU A 404 15.16 -1.60 -1.85
N ALA A 405 16.40 -1.18 -1.54
CA ALA A 405 17.26 -1.95 -0.63
C ALA A 405 16.68 -2.02 0.79
N GLN A 406 16.10 -0.94 1.30
CA GLN A 406 15.42 -0.94 2.60
C GLN A 406 14.22 -1.90 2.61
N ARG A 407 13.40 -1.89 1.56
CA ARG A 407 12.27 -2.81 1.40
C ARG A 407 12.72 -4.27 1.33
N LEU A 408 13.75 -4.58 0.52
CA LEU A 408 14.32 -5.92 0.44
C LEU A 408 14.87 -6.40 1.80
N SER A 409 15.57 -5.53 2.52
CA SER A 409 16.05 -5.81 3.89
C SER A 409 14.90 -6.09 4.85
N GLY A 410 13.87 -5.23 4.86
CA GLY A 410 12.69 -5.40 5.71
C GLY A 410 11.91 -6.68 5.39
N SER A 411 11.84 -7.04 4.10
CA SER A 411 11.20 -8.26 3.64
C SER A 411 11.87 -9.51 4.20
N PHE A 412 13.20 -9.53 4.25
CA PHE A 412 13.95 -10.65 4.84
C PHE A 412 13.48 -10.93 6.28
N ASP A 413 13.31 -9.86 7.05
CA ASP A 413 12.99 -9.93 8.47
C ASP A 413 11.49 -10.25 8.67
N ASN A 414 10.60 -9.52 7.98
CA ASN A 414 9.15 -9.66 8.10
C ASN A 414 8.64 -11.04 7.65
N LEU A 415 9.21 -11.58 6.56
CA LEU A 415 8.89 -12.91 6.07
C LEU A 415 9.56 -14.03 6.88
N GLY A 416 10.42 -13.70 7.85
CA GLY A 416 11.15 -14.67 8.67
C GLY A 416 12.19 -15.47 7.87
N CYS A 417 12.73 -14.91 6.79
CA CYS A 417 13.62 -15.60 5.86
C CYS A 417 14.92 -16.09 6.55
N GLY A 418 15.44 -15.37 7.54
CA GLY A 418 16.64 -15.81 8.26
C GLY A 418 16.45 -17.14 8.99
N LYS A 419 15.26 -17.37 9.55
CA LYS A 419 14.90 -18.64 10.18
C LYS A 419 14.68 -19.74 9.14
N LEU A 420 14.01 -19.42 8.04
CA LEU A 420 13.68 -20.39 6.98
C LEU A 420 14.91 -20.82 6.16
N LEU A 421 15.88 -19.93 5.99
CA LEU A 421 17.10 -20.14 5.20
C LEU A 421 18.34 -20.41 6.05
N HIS A 422 18.25 -20.30 7.38
CA HIS A 422 19.37 -20.43 8.32
C HIS A 422 20.55 -19.50 7.98
N THR A 423 20.25 -18.24 7.64
CA THR A 423 21.26 -17.25 7.24
C THR A 423 20.92 -15.87 7.82
N GLY A 424 21.93 -14.99 7.87
CA GLY A 424 21.73 -13.58 8.20
C GLY A 424 21.16 -12.79 7.02
N ASN A 425 20.57 -11.63 7.31
CA ASN A 425 20.11 -10.72 6.28
C ASN A 425 21.30 -10.25 5.43
N PRO A 426 21.32 -10.51 4.11
CA PRO A 426 22.45 -10.15 3.25
C PRO A 426 22.49 -8.66 2.90
N VAL A 427 21.40 -7.91 3.17
CA VAL A 427 21.33 -6.48 2.87
C VAL A 427 21.87 -5.67 4.04
N HIS A 428 22.83 -4.78 3.76
CA HIS A 428 23.47 -3.93 4.76
C HIS A 428 23.12 -2.46 4.54
N LEU A 429 22.20 -1.94 5.34
CA LEU A 429 21.75 -0.55 5.24
C LEU A 429 22.64 0.40 6.04
N THR A 430 22.95 1.56 5.47
CA THR A 430 23.60 2.68 6.17
C THR A 430 22.59 3.80 6.35
N THR A 431 22.38 4.23 7.61
CA THR A 431 21.45 5.30 7.95
C THR A 431 22.15 6.56 8.42
N ASN A 432 21.60 7.73 8.12
CA ASN A 432 22.04 8.99 8.71
C ASN A 432 21.52 9.16 10.17
N LYS A 433 21.87 10.28 10.82
CA LYS A 433 21.42 10.60 12.20
C LYS A 433 19.89 10.72 12.36
N ALA A 434 19.16 10.94 11.26
CA ALA A 434 17.71 10.99 11.25
C ALA A 434 17.05 9.61 11.06
N GLY A 435 17.84 8.55 10.85
CA GLY A 435 17.33 7.21 10.58
C GLY A 435 17.00 6.95 9.12
N VAL A 436 17.23 7.92 8.23
CA VAL A 436 17.01 7.78 6.78
C VAL A 436 18.12 6.92 6.19
N VAL A 437 17.77 5.92 5.38
CA VAL A 437 18.73 5.10 4.63
C VAL A 437 19.38 5.94 3.54
N VAL A 438 20.70 6.06 3.59
CA VAL A 438 21.50 6.88 2.67
C VAL A 438 22.45 6.07 1.80
N ASP A 439 22.69 4.81 2.15
CA ASP A 439 23.46 3.87 1.33
C ASP A 439 23.07 2.43 1.67
N ALA A 440 23.38 1.48 0.79
CA ALA A 440 23.13 0.06 1.00
C ALA A 440 24.17 -0.82 0.30
N GLY A 441 24.60 -1.89 0.98
CA GLY A 441 25.40 -2.98 0.40
C GLY A 441 24.52 -4.20 0.14
N LEU A 442 24.66 -4.78 -1.07
CA LEU A 442 23.92 -5.95 -1.57
C LEU A 442 24.84 -7.12 -1.96
#